data_AF-A0A4Q3T9L5-F1
#
_entry.id   AF-A0A4Q3T9L5-F1
#
_cell.length_a   1.000
_cell.length_b   1.000
_cell.length_c   1.000
_cell.angle_alpha   90.00
_cell.angle_beta   90.00
_cell.angle_gamma   90.00
#
_symmetry.space_group_name_H-M   'P 1'
#
loop_
_entity.id
_entity.type
_entity.pdbx_description
1 polymer ?
#
loop_
_entity_poly.entity_id
_entity_poly.type
_entity_poly.pdbx_seq_one_letter_code
_entity_poly.pdbx_strand_id
1 'polypeptide(L)'
;GLDSPDEVQAHRRHHLRQVKSAFRQADVFIFTLGLTETWADRTSGQVFPTAPGVLAGRYDPDQHVFLNQGFGSVVSDFLAFRAQLKRRNPDVRFVLTVSPVPLTATAGDEHVLAATLYSKSVLRAAAGELAQAHDDIDYFPSYEIVASPFNRTSRYQANLRSVSADGVEAVMQVFFAHHGDEARPRNRPAPKAAPAPAAQEAPDVVCEEALLEAFAR
;
A
#
# COMPACT_ATOMS: atom_id res chain seq x y z
N GLY A 1 -0.97 -18.64 13.70
CA GLY A 1 -0.32 -17.74 14.69
C GLY A 1 0.95 -18.38 15.18
N LEU A 2 1.74 -17.68 16.01
CA LEU A 2 2.87 -18.28 16.75
C LEU A 2 2.37 -18.85 18.08
N ASP A 3 3.16 -19.73 18.72
CA ASP A 3 2.68 -20.56 19.83
C ASP A 3 2.77 -19.85 21.19
N SER A 4 3.53 -18.76 21.30
CA SER A 4 3.65 -17.99 22.54
C SER A 4 3.83 -16.47 22.35
N PRO A 5 3.49 -15.66 23.36
CA PRO A 5 3.78 -14.22 23.36
C PRO A 5 5.27 -13.91 23.18
N ASP A 6 6.16 -14.72 23.74
CA ASP A 6 7.61 -14.51 23.64
C ASP A 6 8.11 -14.70 22.20
N GLU A 7 7.57 -15.70 21.50
CA GLU A 7 7.84 -15.90 20.07
C GLU A 7 7.34 -14.74 19.22
N VAL A 8 6.14 -14.21 19.50
CA VAL A 8 5.61 -13.02 18.82
C VAL A 8 6.54 -11.83 19.01
N GLN A 9 7.01 -11.60 20.23
CA GLN A 9 7.95 -10.50 20.51
C GLN A 9 9.30 -10.72 19.84
N ALA A 10 9.83 -11.95 19.85
CA ALA A 10 11.09 -12.29 19.20
C ALA A 10 11.01 -12.09 17.68
N HIS A 11 9.93 -12.57 17.05
CA HIS A 11 9.68 -12.39 15.63
C HIS A 11 9.50 -10.92 15.27
N ARG A 12 8.76 -10.14 16.07
CA ARG A 12 8.62 -8.68 15.90
C ARG A 12 9.96 -7.96 15.98
N ARG A 13 10.81 -8.27 16.97
CA ARG A 13 12.17 -7.69 17.09
C ARG A 13 13.04 -8.05 15.89
N HIS A 14 12.95 -9.28 15.38
CA HIS A 14 13.66 -9.68 14.17
C HIS A 14 13.17 -8.90 12.95
N HIS A 15 11.86 -8.88 12.69
CA HIS A 15 11.24 -8.17 11.59
C HIS A 15 11.61 -6.67 11.58
N LEU A 16 11.48 -5.98 12.71
CA LEU A 16 11.82 -4.55 12.81
C LEU A 16 13.30 -4.26 12.54
N ARG A 17 14.21 -5.20 12.86
CA ARG A 17 15.63 -5.08 12.47
C ARG A 17 15.79 -5.19 10.95
N GLN A 18 15.09 -6.11 10.30
CA GLN A 18 15.13 -6.26 8.84
C GLN A 18 14.52 -5.05 8.14
N VAL A 19 13.36 -4.55 8.58
CA VAL A 19 12.73 -3.33 8.05
C VAL A 19 13.68 -2.13 8.15
N LYS A 20 14.33 -1.97 9.30
CA LYS A 20 15.33 -0.90 9.50
C LYS A 20 16.53 -1.04 8.55
N SER A 21 16.96 -2.26 8.25
CA SER A 21 18.02 -2.51 7.25
C SER A 21 17.54 -2.12 5.86
N ALA A 22 16.35 -2.58 5.46
CA ALA A 22 15.75 -2.28 4.17
C ALA A 22 15.63 -0.77 3.94
N PHE A 23 15.10 -0.01 4.91
CA PHE A 23 15.01 1.46 4.81
C PHE A 23 16.37 2.15 4.65
N ARG A 24 17.43 1.63 5.27
CA ARG A 24 18.78 2.20 5.17
C ARG A 24 19.48 1.88 3.86
N GLN A 25 19.06 0.82 3.17
CA GLN A 25 19.75 0.27 2.02
C GLN A 25 18.95 0.42 0.71
N ALA A 26 17.67 0.77 0.79
CA ALA A 26 16.82 0.93 -0.37
C ALA A 26 17.27 2.11 -1.24
N ASP A 27 17.50 1.86 -2.52
CA ASP A 27 17.68 2.92 -3.51
C ASP A 27 16.34 3.57 -3.88
N VAL A 28 15.29 2.76 -3.92
CA VAL A 28 13.92 3.17 -4.27
C VAL A 28 12.92 2.58 -3.26
N PHE A 29 12.03 3.43 -2.75
CA PHE A 29 10.90 3.06 -1.93
C PHE A 29 9.59 3.22 -2.72
N ILE A 30 8.96 2.11 -3.07
CA ILE A 30 7.66 2.11 -3.76
C ILE A 30 6.55 2.04 -2.72
N PHE A 31 5.65 3.01 -2.74
CA PHE A 31 4.52 3.07 -1.80
C PHE A 31 3.19 3.11 -2.55
N THR A 32 2.37 2.09 -2.34
CA THR A 32 1.02 2.00 -2.90
C THR A 32 0.01 2.49 -1.86
N LEU A 33 -0.58 3.64 -2.10
CA LEU A 33 -1.63 4.23 -1.27
C LEU A 33 -2.92 3.41 -1.41
N GLY A 34 -3.38 2.86 -0.29
CA GLY A 34 -4.54 1.98 -0.25
C GLY A 34 -5.85 2.75 -0.19
N LEU A 35 -6.22 3.17 1.02
CA LEU A 35 -7.50 3.75 1.39
C LEU A 35 -7.29 4.88 2.42
N THR A 36 -8.31 5.72 2.60
CA THR A 36 -8.31 6.85 3.55
C THR A 36 -9.02 6.51 4.84
N GLU A 37 -9.90 5.51 4.83
CA GLU A 37 -10.60 5.01 6.01
C GLU A 37 -9.66 4.17 6.88
N THR A 38 -9.62 4.51 8.17
CA THR A 38 -8.80 3.85 9.17
C THR A 38 -9.45 4.04 10.55
N TRP A 39 -8.93 3.34 11.54
CA TRP A 39 -9.34 3.44 12.93
C TRP A 39 -8.16 3.85 13.77
N ALA A 40 -8.40 4.53 14.89
CA ALA A 40 -7.36 4.84 15.84
C ALA A 40 -7.80 4.59 17.28
N ASP A 41 -6.85 4.23 18.13
CA ASP A 41 -7.03 4.25 19.57
C ASP A 41 -6.86 5.68 20.09
N ARG A 42 -7.87 6.20 20.80
CA ARG A 42 -7.92 7.57 21.30
C ARG A 42 -6.79 7.86 22.29
N THR A 43 -6.40 6.88 23.10
CA THR A 43 -5.44 7.08 24.19
C THR A 43 -3.99 7.04 23.70
N SER A 44 -3.64 6.05 22.88
CA SER A 44 -2.27 5.84 22.38
C SER A 44 -2.00 6.52 21.04
N GLY A 45 -3.05 6.87 20.29
CA GLY A 45 -2.94 7.34 18.91
C GLY A 45 -2.54 6.25 17.92
N GLN A 46 -2.55 4.98 18.32
CA GLN A 46 -2.23 3.87 17.42
C GLN A 46 -3.30 3.76 16.32
N VAL A 47 -2.85 3.68 15.06
CA VAL A 47 -3.72 3.58 13.88
C VAL A 47 -3.84 2.12 13.43
N PHE A 48 -5.05 1.71 13.06
CA PHE A 48 -5.42 0.39 12.60
C PHE A 48 -6.10 0.49 11.22
N PRO A 49 -5.69 -0.33 10.24
CA PRO A 49 -6.30 -0.34 8.91
C PRO A 49 -7.77 -0.80 8.92
N THR A 50 -8.18 -1.63 9.88
CA THR A 50 -9.57 -2.09 10.06
C THR A 50 -10.02 -1.89 11.49
N ALA A 51 -11.34 -1.83 11.73
CA ALA A 51 -11.89 -1.73 13.07
C ALA A 51 -11.41 -2.91 13.96
N PRO A 52 -10.95 -2.66 15.19
CA PRO A 52 -10.69 -3.73 16.16
C PRO A 52 -11.92 -4.62 16.34
N GLY A 53 -11.71 -5.93 16.43
CA GLY A 53 -12.79 -6.93 16.46
C GLY A 53 -13.18 -7.51 15.10
N VAL A 54 -12.78 -6.90 13.98
CA VAL A 54 -12.94 -7.51 12.64
C VAL A 54 -11.95 -8.66 12.44
N LEU A 55 -10.66 -8.39 12.69
CA LEU A 55 -9.59 -9.38 12.57
C LEU A 55 -9.13 -9.92 13.92
N ALA A 56 -8.91 -8.99 14.85
CA ALA A 56 -8.40 -9.28 16.18
C ALA A 56 -8.77 -8.13 17.14
N GLY A 57 -8.68 -8.41 18.43
CA GLY A 57 -9.05 -7.46 19.48
C GLY A 57 -10.56 -7.38 19.70
N ARG A 58 -11.00 -6.32 20.36
CA ARG A 58 -12.42 -6.03 20.60
C ARG A 58 -12.68 -4.57 20.30
N TYR A 59 -13.77 -4.29 19.58
CA TYR A 59 -14.24 -2.94 19.38
C TYR A 59 -14.71 -2.35 20.71
N ASP A 60 -14.41 -1.07 20.91
CA ASP A 60 -14.84 -0.25 22.04
C ASP A 60 -15.10 1.14 21.48
N PRO A 61 -16.37 1.61 21.40
CA PRO A 61 -16.70 2.89 20.79
C PRO A 61 -16.17 4.11 21.56
N ASP A 62 -15.82 3.95 22.84
CA ASP A 62 -15.27 5.05 23.64
C ASP A 62 -13.77 5.24 23.37
N GLN A 63 -13.08 4.15 23.01
CA GLN A 63 -11.63 4.13 22.75
C GLN A 63 -11.29 4.20 21.26
N HIS A 64 -12.04 3.50 20.40
CA HIS A 64 -11.73 3.38 18.99
C HIS A 64 -12.52 4.39 18.17
N VAL A 65 -11.80 5.21 17.42
CA VAL A 65 -12.38 6.27 16.59
C VAL A 65 -12.14 5.97 15.11
N PHE A 66 -13.20 6.10 14.32
CA PHE A 66 -13.11 6.08 12.87
C PHE A 66 -12.48 7.38 12.37
N LEU A 67 -11.55 7.26 11.44
CA LEU A 67 -10.88 8.38 10.77
C LEU A 67 -10.96 8.19 9.26
N ASN A 68 -11.34 9.25 8.55
CA ASN A 68 -11.23 9.32 7.10
C ASN A 68 -10.19 10.39 6.75
N GLN A 69 -9.01 9.97 6.30
CA GLN A 69 -7.86 10.83 6.07
C GLN A 69 -8.10 11.77 4.88
N GLY A 70 -8.02 13.07 5.12
CA GLY A 70 -8.09 14.09 4.08
C GLY A 70 -6.74 14.35 3.41
N PHE A 71 -6.78 15.09 2.30
CA PHE A 71 -5.60 15.46 1.50
C PHE A 71 -4.45 16.03 2.34
N GLY A 72 -4.74 17.01 3.21
CA GLY A 72 -3.74 17.65 4.04
C GLY A 72 -3.00 16.68 4.96
N SER A 73 -3.76 15.78 5.62
CA SER A 73 -3.19 14.75 6.52
C SER A 73 -2.31 13.76 5.75
N VAL A 74 -2.77 13.29 4.59
CA VAL A 74 -2.00 12.34 3.75
C VAL A 74 -0.67 12.97 3.30
N VAL A 75 -0.71 14.22 2.83
CA VAL A 75 0.51 14.96 2.42
C VAL A 75 1.43 15.17 3.61
N SER A 76 0.91 15.65 4.76
CA SER A 76 1.74 15.91 5.94
C SER A 76 2.39 14.65 6.50
N ASP A 77 1.65 13.54 6.56
CA ASP A 77 2.15 12.28 7.10
C ASP A 77 3.23 11.68 6.18
N PHE A 78 3.02 11.74 4.86
CA PHE A 78 4.03 11.30 3.91
C PHE A 78 5.30 12.15 4.00
N LEU A 79 5.18 13.48 4.10
CA LEU A 79 6.33 14.37 4.24
C LEU A 79 7.08 14.13 5.56
N ALA A 80 6.35 13.88 6.65
CA ALA A 80 6.94 13.52 7.93
C ALA A 80 7.71 12.19 7.80
N PHE A 81 7.11 11.15 7.20
CA PHE A 81 7.77 9.88 6.93
C PHE A 81 9.03 10.06 6.06
N ARG A 82 8.90 10.76 4.92
CA ARG A 82 10.00 11.05 4.01
C ARG A 82 11.16 11.75 4.74
N ALA A 83 10.88 12.79 5.53
CA ALA A 83 11.89 13.48 6.31
C ALA A 83 12.61 12.53 7.28
N GLN A 84 11.88 11.65 7.96
CA GLN A 84 12.48 10.67 8.86
C GLN A 84 13.38 9.67 8.13
N LEU A 85 12.93 9.16 6.98
CA LEU A 85 13.68 8.20 6.18
C LEU A 85 14.93 8.84 5.57
N LYS A 86 14.82 10.03 4.98
CA LYS A 86 15.95 10.75 4.37
C LYS A 86 17.05 11.12 5.37
N ARG A 87 16.73 11.32 6.65
CA ARG A 87 17.77 11.48 7.70
C ARG A 87 18.68 10.26 7.83
N ARG A 88 18.24 9.07 7.42
CA ARG A 88 18.98 7.81 7.55
C ARG A 88 19.45 7.24 6.22
N ASN A 89 18.78 7.61 5.13
CA ASN A 89 19.12 7.25 3.77
C ASN A 89 18.84 8.47 2.86
N PRO A 90 19.78 9.42 2.75
CA PRO A 90 19.56 10.67 2.02
C PRO A 90 19.29 10.50 0.52
N ASP A 91 19.78 9.39 -0.06
CA ASP A 91 19.76 9.12 -1.50
C ASP A 91 18.53 8.34 -1.95
N VAL A 92 17.69 7.86 -1.02
CA VAL A 92 16.46 7.13 -1.35
C VAL A 92 15.54 7.99 -2.22
N ARG A 93 15.01 7.36 -3.28
CA ARG A 93 13.95 7.93 -4.13
C ARG A 93 12.62 7.23 -3.86
N PHE A 94 11.52 7.90 -4.16
CA PHE A 94 10.18 7.41 -3.89
C PHE A 94 9.41 7.21 -5.19
N VAL A 95 8.63 6.14 -5.28
CA VAL A 95 7.61 5.97 -6.31
C VAL A 95 6.28 5.79 -5.60
N LEU A 96 5.38 6.74 -5.80
CA LEU A 96 4.02 6.67 -5.30
C LEU A 96 3.11 6.07 -6.35
N THR A 97 2.15 5.26 -5.91
CA THR A 97 1.02 4.85 -6.73
C THR A 97 -0.22 4.72 -5.85
N VAL A 98 -1.40 4.67 -6.46
CA VAL A 98 -2.66 4.38 -5.79
C VAL A 98 -3.11 2.96 -6.12
N SER A 99 -3.61 2.24 -5.11
CA SER A 99 -4.19 0.92 -5.32
C SER A 99 -5.54 1.04 -6.04
N PRO A 100 -5.81 0.23 -7.08
CA PRO A 100 -7.13 0.19 -7.72
C PRO A 100 -8.19 -0.53 -6.90
N VAL A 101 -7.81 -1.24 -5.83
CA VAL A 101 -8.75 -2.03 -5.03
C VAL A 101 -9.73 -1.10 -4.29
N PRO A 102 -11.04 -1.14 -4.57
CA PRO A 102 -12.05 -0.30 -3.91
C PRO A 102 -12.30 -0.74 -2.45
N LEU A 103 -13.04 0.09 -1.70
CA LEU A 103 -13.58 -0.32 -0.39
C LEU A 103 -14.55 -1.48 -0.59
N THR A 104 -14.50 -2.43 0.32
CA THR A 104 -15.53 -3.47 0.45
C THR A 104 -16.74 -2.91 1.18
N ALA A 105 -16.50 -2.15 2.25
CA ALA A 105 -17.51 -1.45 3.02
C ALA A 105 -16.95 -0.12 3.53
N THR A 106 -17.82 0.82 3.86
CA THR A 106 -17.45 2.08 4.52
C THR A 106 -18.01 2.11 5.93
N ALA A 107 -17.25 2.68 6.87
CA ALA A 107 -17.76 2.98 8.21
C ALA A 107 -18.44 4.35 8.29
N GLY A 108 -18.45 5.12 7.19
CA GLY A 108 -19.20 6.36 7.07
C GLY A 108 -20.68 6.14 6.69
N ASP A 109 -21.45 7.22 6.71
CA ASP A 109 -22.88 7.21 6.38
C ASP A 109 -23.17 7.27 4.86
N GLU A 110 -22.11 7.37 4.04
CA GLU A 110 -22.24 7.46 2.59
C GLU A 110 -22.28 6.08 1.90
N HIS A 111 -22.72 6.06 0.64
CA HIS A 111 -22.68 4.82 -0.12
C HIS A 111 -21.23 4.40 -0.40
N VAL A 112 -20.90 3.10 -0.30
CA VAL A 112 -19.52 2.58 -0.47
C VAL A 112 -18.84 3.01 -1.78
N LEU A 113 -19.62 3.17 -2.85
CA LEU A 113 -19.13 3.71 -4.13
C LEU A 113 -18.64 5.16 -4.00
N ALA A 114 -19.39 6.02 -3.31
CA ALA A 114 -19.02 7.41 -3.06
C ALA A 114 -17.78 7.49 -2.17
N ALA A 115 -17.76 6.71 -1.08
CA ALA A 115 -16.61 6.61 -0.18
C ALA A 115 -15.35 6.16 -0.92
N THR A 116 -15.48 5.14 -1.78
CA THR A 116 -14.39 4.64 -2.62
C THR A 116 -13.85 5.74 -3.52
N LEU A 117 -14.73 6.44 -4.24
CA LEU A 117 -14.33 7.50 -5.15
C LEU A 117 -13.67 8.67 -4.41
N TYR A 118 -14.19 9.06 -3.24
CA TYR A 118 -13.57 10.04 -2.36
C TYR A 118 -12.15 9.60 -1.98
N SER A 119 -12.02 8.38 -1.47
CA SER A 119 -10.76 7.81 -1.01
C SER A 119 -9.70 7.82 -2.11
N LYS A 120 -10.02 7.28 -3.30
CA LYS A 120 -9.09 7.24 -4.42
C LYS A 120 -8.74 8.63 -4.94
N SER A 121 -9.70 9.56 -4.96
CA SER A 121 -9.48 10.94 -5.40
C SER A 121 -8.52 11.69 -4.48
N VAL A 122 -8.71 11.59 -3.16
CA VAL A 122 -7.83 12.20 -2.16
C VAL A 122 -6.41 11.66 -2.29
N LEU A 123 -6.25 10.33 -2.31
CA LEU A 123 -4.94 9.69 -2.41
C LEU A 123 -4.23 10.02 -3.72
N ARG A 124 -4.98 10.05 -4.83
CA ARG A 124 -4.43 10.39 -6.14
C ARG A 124 -3.97 11.84 -6.22
N ALA A 125 -4.77 12.76 -5.68
CA ALA A 125 -4.41 14.17 -5.61
C ALA A 125 -3.15 14.36 -4.75
N ALA A 126 -3.10 13.75 -3.57
CA ALA A 126 -1.94 13.83 -2.68
C ALA A 126 -0.66 13.28 -3.33
N ALA A 127 -0.73 12.11 -3.98
CA ALA A 127 0.41 11.54 -4.67
C ALA A 127 0.90 12.42 -5.83
N GLY A 128 -0.04 13.04 -6.57
CA GLY A 128 0.28 13.97 -7.66
C GLY A 128 0.97 15.23 -7.16
N GLU A 129 0.44 15.84 -6.10
CA GLU A 129 1.04 17.02 -5.46
C GLU A 129 2.47 16.73 -4.99
N LEU A 130 2.66 15.61 -4.30
CA LEU A 130 3.97 15.20 -3.79
C LEU A 130 5.00 14.99 -4.91
N ALA A 131 4.60 14.34 -6.00
CA ALA A 131 5.47 14.13 -7.16
C ALA A 131 5.80 15.44 -7.90
N GLN A 132 4.87 16.39 -7.97
CA GLN A 132 5.11 17.69 -8.59
C GLN A 132 6.01 18.60 -7.73
N ALA A 133 5.89 18.51 -6.41
CA ALA A 133 6.61 19.38 -5.48
C ALA A 133 8.05 18.89 -5.16
N HIS A 134 8.40 17.65 -5.47
CA HIS A 134 9.66 17.04 -5.04
C HIS A 134 10.31 16.15 -6.11
N ASP A 135 11.52 16.52 -6.55
CA ASP A 135 12.28 15.82 -7.61
C ASP A 135 12.65 14.35 -7.29
N ASP A 136 12.64 13.98 -6.01
CA ASP A 136 12.93 12.61 -5.55
C ASP A 136 11.67 11.74 -5.40
N ILE A 137 10.50 12.24 -5.78
CA ILE A 137 9.24 11.50 -5.76
C ILE A 137 8.70 11.41 -7.19
N ASP A 138 8.46 10.19 -7.67
CA ASP A 138 7.75 9.92 -8.91
C ASP A 138 6.34 9.37 -8.61
N TYR A 139 5.42 9.53 -9.56
CA TYR A 139 4.10 8.92 -9.51
C TYR A 139 3.92 7.92 -10.66
N PHE A 140 3.71 6.65 -10.31
CA PHE A 140 3.40 5.61 -11.28
C PHE A 140 1.88 5.38 -11.36
N PRO A 141 1.25 5.45 -12.56
CA PRO A 141 -0.21 5.44 -12.70
C PRO A 141 -0.83 4.02 -12.71
N SER A 142 -0.51 3.15 -11.74
CA SER A 142 -1.09 1.79 -11.73
C SER A 142 -2.59 1.80 -11.47
N TYR A 143 -3.09 2.75 -10.68
CA TYR A 143 -4.52 2.94 -10.45
C TYR A 143 -5.26 3.20 -11.76
N GLU A 144 -4.78 4.17 -12.55
CA GLU A 144 -5.43 4.59 -13.78
C GLU A 144 -5.37 3.50 -14.84
N ILE A 145 -4.26 2.76 -14.95
CA ILE A 145 -4.14 1.64 -15.90
C ILE A 145 -5.24 0.60 -15.65
N VAL A 146 -5.62 0.36 -14.39
CA VAL A 146 -6.63 -0.64 -14.03
C VAL A 146 -8.04 -0.05 -14.02
N ALA A 147 -8.23 1.09 -13.36
CA ALA A 147 -9.53 1.66 -13.04
C ALA A 147 -10.09 2.65 -14.08
N SER A 148 -9.32 2.96 -15.14
CA SER A 148 -9.74 3.93 -16.14
C SER A 148 -11.02 3.49 -16.86
N PRO A 149 -12.03 4.38 -17.01
CA PRO A 149 -13.21 4.12 -17.81
C PRO A 149 -12.91 4.04 -19.32
N PHE A 150 -11.69 4.45 -19.74
CA PHE A 150 -11.25 4.37 -21.13
C PHE A 150 -10.72 2.98 -21.51
N ASN A 151 -10.66 2.05 -20.55
CA ASN A 151 -10.31 0.66 -20.83
C ASN A 151 -11.42 -0.03 -21.62
N ARG A 152 -11.06 -0.61 -22.78
CA ARG A 152 -12.02 -1.35 -23.63
C ARG A 152 -12.54 -2.63 -22.96
N THR A 153 -11.76 -3.19 -22.05
CA THR A 153 -12.09 -4.39 -21.28
C THR A 153 -11.73 -4.16 -19.82
N SER A 154 -12.56 -4.66 -18.90
CA SER A 154 -12.27 -4.60 -17.46
C SER A 154 -10.93 -5.27 -17.16
N ARG A 155 -10.13 -4.64 -16.29
CA ARG A 155 -8.89 -5.20 -15.71
C ARG A 155 -9.13 -5.74 -14.30
N TYR A 156 -10.39 -5.81 -13.88
CA TYR A 156 -10.81 -6.49 -12.67
C TYR A 156 -11.36 -7.89 -12.99
N GLN A 157 -11.31 -8.76 -11.99
CA GLN A 157 -12.05 -10.01 -11.96
C GLN A 157 -13.56 -9.75 -11.84
N ALA A 158 -14.37 -10.81 -11.85
CA ALA A 158 -15.83 -10.71 -11.80
C ALA A 158 -16.37 -10.00 -10.55
N ASN A 159 -15.61 -10.00 -9.44
CA ASN A 159 -15.96 -9.27 -8.21
C ASN A 159 -15.76 -7.74 -8.32
N LEU A 160 -15.24 -7.24 -9.45
CA LEU A 160 -14.96 -5.82 -9.71
C LEU A 160 -14.02 -5.17 -8.69
N ARG A 161 -13.24 -5.99 -7.97
CA ARG A 161 -12.35 -5.56 -6.89
C ARG A 161 -10.94 -6.10 -7.05
N SER A 162 -10.81 -7.40 -7.26
CA SER A 162 -9.53 -8.06 -7.50
C SER A 162 -9.04 -7.72 -8.90
N VAL A 163 -7.77 -7.36 -9.07
CA VAL A 163 -7.18 -7.12 -10.39
C VAL A 163 -7.01 -8.47 -11.10
N SER A 164 -7.34 -8.54 -12.39
CA SER A 164 -7.11 -9.74 -13.20
C SER A 164 -5.62 -9.96 -13.45
N ALA A 165 -5.21 -11.19 -13.76
CA ALA A 165 -3.82 -11.50 -14.09
C ALA A 165 -3.31 -10.63 -15.26
N ASP A 166 -4.10 -10.51 -16.33
CA ASP A 166 -3.81 -9.63 -17.48
C ASP A 166 -3.70 -8.15 -17.06
N GLY A 167 -4.49 -7.72 -16.07
CA GLY A 167 -4.42 -6.39 -15.49
C GLY A 167 -3.09 -6.15 -14.77
N VAL A 168 -2.66 -7.09 -13.94
CA VAL A 168 -1.36 -7.05 -13.26
C VAL A 168 -0.23 -7.05 -14.28
N GLU A 169 -0.28 -7.93 -15.28
CA GLU A 169 0.74 -8.02 -16.33
C GLU A 169 0.87 -6.68 -17.09
N ALA A 170 -0.23 -6.09 -17.52
CA ALA A 170 -0.20 -4.82 -18.22
C ALA A 170 0.40 -3.68 -17.36
N VAL A 171 0.08 -3.64 -16.06
CA VAL A 171 0.69 -2.68 -15.13
C VAL A 171 2.21 -2.89 -15.05
N MET A 172 2.66 -4.14 -14.89
CA MET A 172 4.08 -4.46 -14.77
C MET A 172 4.86 -4.19 -16.07
N GLN A 173 4.27 -4.47 -17.24
CA GLN A 173 4.86 -4.14 -18.53
C GLN A 173 5.11 -2.63 -18.67
N VAL A 174 4.11 -1.80 -18.31
CA VAL A 174 4.26 -0.34 -18.35
C VAL A 174 5.30 0.14 -17.34
N PHE A 175 5.31 -0.42 -16.12
CA PHE A 175 6.28 -0.08 -15.07
C PHE A 175 7.71 -0.32 -15.56
N PHE A 176 8.01 -1.52 -16.06
CA PHE A 176 9.35 -1.87 -16.51
C PHE A 176 9.75 -1.13 -17.80
N ALA A 177 8.81 -0.78 -18.68
CA ALA A 177 9.12 0.04 -19.85
C ALA A 177 9.58 1.47 -19.49
N HIS A 178 9.11 2.02 -18.35
CA HIS A 178 9.42 3.40 -17.94
C HIS A 178 10.47 3.50 -16.83
N HIS A 179 10.70 2.41 -16.09
CA HIS A 179 11.64 2.37 -14.96
C HIS A 179 12.70 1.26 -15.06
N GLY A 180 12.55 0.33 -16.01
CA GLY A 180 13.56 -0.68 -16.33
C GLY A 180 14.58 -0.18 -17.35
N ASP A 181 15.82 -0.62 -17.22
CA ASP A 181 16.91 -0.27 -18.14
C ASP A 181 16.69 -0.92 -19.53
N GLU A 182 16.23 -0.16 -20.52
CA GLU A 182 16.60 -0.42 -21.93
C GLU A 182 17.92 0.29 -22.33
N ALA A 183 18.60 0.98 -21.40
CA ALA A 183 19.83 1.72 -21.75
C ALA A 183 20.86 1.86 -20.61
N ARG A 184 21.50 0.76 -20.18
CA ARG A 184 22.93 0.81 -19.77
C ARG A 184 23.62 -0.56 -19.70
N PRO A 185 24.69 -0.82 -20.47
CA PRO A 185 25.61 -1.92 -20.16
C PRO A 185 26.43 -1.52 -18.94
N ARG A 186 26.00 -1.92 -17.74
CA ARG A 186 26.83 -1.80 -16.53
C ARG A 186 27.66 -3.08 -16.41
N ASN A 187 28.90 -3.01 -16.86
CA ASN A 187 30.01 -3.89 -16.46
C ASN A 187 30.18 -3.83 -14.93
N ARG A 188 29.33 -4.56 -14.21
CA ARG A 188 29.50 -4.83 -12.79
C ARG A 188 29.24 -6.33 -12.61
N PRO A 189 30.20 -7.13 -12.12
CA PRO A 189 29.96 -8.55 -11.95
C PRO A 189 28.79 -8.74 -10.99
N ALA A 190 27.75 -9.45 -11.45
CA ALA A 190 26.60 -9.78 -10.64
C ALA A 190 27.07 -10.58 -9.40
N PRO A 191 26.58 -10.28 -8.19
CA PRO A 191 26.73 -11.20 -7.07
C PRO A 191 25.98 -12.49 -7.44
N LYS A 192 26.62 -13.65 -7.27
CA LYS A 192 25.97 -14.96 -7.47
C LYS A 192 24.74 -15.05 -6.56
N ALA A 193 23.55 -14.92 -7.14
CA ALA A 193 22.30 -15.19 -6.45
C ALA A 193 22.27 -16.68 -6.06
N ALA A 194 21.99 -16.96 -4.79
CA ALA A 194 21.63 -18.30 -4.35
C ALA A 194 20.30 -18.71 -5.02
N PRO A 195 20.09 -20.01 -5.31
CA PRO A 195 18.88 -20.46 -5.95
C PRO A 195 17.66 -20.13 -5.08
N ALA A 196 16.69 -19.44 -5.68
CA ALA A 196 15.39 -19.20 -5.05
C ALA A 196 14.67 -20.56 -4.87
N PRO A 197 14.03 -20.81 -3.71
CA PRO A 197 13.16 -21.97 -3.57
C PRO A 197 12.02 -21.88 -4.58
N ALA A 198 11.62 -23.04 -5.10
CA ALA A 198 10.52 -23.17 -6.05
C ALA A 198 9.27 -22.43 -5.55
N ALA A 199 8.64 -21.68 -6.45
CA ALA A 199 7.40 -20.98 -6.20
C ALA A 199 6.32 -21.98 -5.75
N GLN A 200 6.08 -22.04 -4.45
CA GLN A 200 4.82 -22.51 -3.91
C GLN A 200 3.77 -21.49 -4.35
N GLU A 201 2.61 -21.97 -4.82
CA GLU A 201 1.44 -21.13 -5.10
C GLU A 201 1.28 -20.11 -3.97
N ALA A 202 1.44 -18.83 -4.31
CA ALA A 202 1.31 -17.77 -3.35
C ALA A 202 -0.12 -17.86 -2.80
N PRO A 203 -0.33 -18.01 -1.47
CA PRO A 203 -1.66 -17.86 -0.91
C PRO A 203 -2.21 -16.51 -1.38
N ASP A 204 -3.50 -16.47 -1.75
CA ASP A 204 -4.21 -15.25 -2.14
C ASP A 204 -3.72 -14.11 -1.26
N VAL A 205 -3.30 -13.00 -1.87
CA VAL A 205 -2.89 -11.81 -1.13
C VAL A 205 -4.15 -11.27 -0.45
N VAL A 206 -4.44 -11.77 0.74
CA VAL A 206 -5.60 -11.38 1.55
C VAL A 206 -5.32 -10.00 2.12
N CYS A 207 -5.80 -8.98 1.43
CA CYS A 207 -5.90 -7.65 1.99
C CYS A 207 -6.87 -7.70 3.19
N GLU A 208 -6.54 -7.03 4.30
CA GLU A 208 -7.40 -6.95 5.48
C GLU A 208 -8.80 -6.39 5.16
N GLU A 209 -8.88 -5.48 4.17
CA GLU A 209 -10.13 -4.96 3.61
C GLU A 209 -10.97 -6.04 2.89
N ALA A 210 -10.33 -7.06 2.30
CA ALA A 210 -11.04 -8.15 1.64
C ALA A 210 -11.81 -9.02 2.64
N LEU A 211 -11.35 -9.06 3.91
CA LEU A 211 -11.99 -9.86 4.95
C LEU A 211 -13.35 -9.28 5.37
N LEU A 212 -13.65 -8.02 5.03
CA LEU A 212 -14.98 -7.45 5.21
C LEU A 212 -16.02 -8.12 4.28
N GLU A 213 -15.61 -8.73 3.16
CA GLU A 213 -16.54 -9.41 2.24
C GLU A 213 -17.26 -10.57 2.91
N ALA A 214 -16.61 -11.23 3.88
CA ALA A 214 -17.20 -12.33 4.65
C ALA A 214 -18.44 -11.90 5.46
N PHE A 215 -18.66 -10.60 5.65
CA PHE A 215 -19.78 -10.04 6.39
C PHE A 215 -20.85 -9.41 5.47
N ALA A 216 -20.62 -9.37 4.15
CA ALA A 216 -21.64 -8.96 3.18
C ALA A 216 -22.73 -10.05 3.11
N ARG A 217 -23.94 -9.72 3.56
CA ARG A 217 -25.12 -10.60 3.48
C ARG A 217 -25.94 -10.32 2.24
#